data_AF-A0A948V6Y0-F1
#
_entry.id   AF-A0A948V6Y0-F1
#
_cell.length_a   1.000
_cell.length_b   1.000
_cell.length_c   1.000
_cell.angle_alpha   90.00
_cell.angle_beta   90.00
_cell.angle_gamma   90.00
#
_symmetry.space_group_name_H-M   'P 1'
#
loop_
_entity.id
_entity.type
_entity.pdbx_description
1 polymer ?
#
loop_
_entity_poly.entity_id
_entity_poly.type
_entity_poly.pdbx_seq_one_letter_code
_entity_poly.pdbx_strand_id
1 'polypeptide(L)'
;MSEGKRLVAFPHMGNNWPAFKSLFENAGAEAYVPGKNNARGLECGLKFSPEWICLPFKITIANFIEALDKGVKTIVMASDCGPCRFGFYHAVQEKILKDLGYDVEIKCLLQADLLTFEWADLLQSIRGTRLPLSRFKLLWIARIFFMKLQLIQLAEKLEGKTRPYEVRRGETTKALERCLKMIDEAGTHQQLRGLKHLIKEEFAKVEKAGREKIILKVVLTGEIFVALDCFANQDVKKKLGELGCEVCMGISLYDWVKHKAHVNFHRKYLEYLSKSHRDIGGLQLDIGGEAFWVLGQYIDFSRGGIDGFVHVYPFTCMPEITAKSIITKWYNDGIFDVPPLFLGFDEHAGEAGLMTRLEAYTDLLRTKKKKLINGN
;
A
#
# COMPACT_ATOMS: atom_id res chain seq x y z
N MET A 1 7.27 39.51 -11.59
CA MET A 1 7.86 38.16 -11.80
C MET A 1 6.72 37.18 -11.69
N SER A 2 6.43 36.39 -12.73
CA SER A 2 5.40 35.35 -12.64
C SER A 2 5.78 34.40 -11.51
N GLU A 3 4.99 34.33 -10.43
CA GLU A 3 5.14 33.34 -9.37
C GLU A 3 4.98 31.95 -10.00
N GLY A 4 6.08 31.35 -10.44
CA GLY A 4 6.10 30.00 -11.00
C GLY A 4 5.59 29.02 -9.95
N LYS A 5 4.79 28.04 -10.38
CA LYS A 5 4.34 26.96 -9.49
C LYS A 5 5.58 26.23 -8.97
N ARG A 6 5.58 25.90 -7.68
CA ARG A 6 6.64 25.07 -7.10
C ARG A 6 6.47 23.64 -7.60
N LEU A 7 7.55 23.04 -8.06
CA LEU A 7 7.61 21.63 -8.41
C LEU A 7 7.88 20.80 -7.14
N VAL A 8 6.99 19.86 -6.83
CA VAL A 8 7.07 19.00 -5.66
C VAL A 8 7.10 17.53 -6.05
N ALA A 9 7.87 16.72 -5.33
CA ALA A 9 7.85 15.27 -5.47
C ALA A 9 7.33 14.58 -4.20
N PHE A 10 6.97 13.32 -4.34
CA PHE A 10 6.50 12.44 -3.28
C PHE A 10 6.89 11.00 -3.62
N PRO A 11 6.97 10.08 -2.64
CA PRO A 11 7.41 8.71 -2.90
C PRO A 11 6.42 7.95 -3.79
N HIS A 12 6.93 7.10 -4.68
CA HIS A 12 6.10 6.22 -5.51
C HIS A 12 5.71 4.99 -4.68
N MET A 13 4.44 4.89 -4.29
CA MET A 13 3.92 3.76 -3.49
C MET A 13 2.76 3.08 -4.23
N GLY A 14 3.10 2.02 -4.98
CA GLY A 14 2.12 1.25 -5.75
C GLY A 14 1.25 2.14 -6.65
N ASN A 15 -0.05 1.83 -6.72
CA ASN A 15 -0.97 2.51 -7.63
C ASN A 15 -1.56 3.84 -7.10
N ASN A 16 -1.06 4.35 -5.97
CA ASN A 16 -1.67 5.50 -5.28
C ASN A 16 -1.24 6.87 -5.81
N TRP A 17 -0.24 6.91 -6.69
CA TRP A 17 0.31 8.14 -7.25
C TRP A 17 -0.72 9.09 -7.91
N PRO A 18 -1.81 8.64 -8.58
CA PRO A 18 -2.77 9.57 -9.18
C PRO A 18 -3.49 10.43 -8.15
N ALA A 19 -3.72 9.89 -6.94
CA ALA A 19 -4.36 10.63 -5.87
C ALA A 19 -3.45 11.74 -5.34
N PHE A 20 -2.18 11.43 -5.05
CA PHE A 20 -1.20 12.43 -4.56
C PHE A 20 -0.83 13.47 -5.61
N LYS A 21 -0.66 13.06 -6.88
CA LYS A 21 -0.45 14.00 -7.98
C LYS A 21 -1.58 15.03 -8.04
N SER A 22 -2.83 14.58 -8.06
CA SER A 22 -4.00 15.47 -8.06
C SER A 22 -4.13 16.29 -6.77
N LEU A 23 -3.72 15.77 -5.61
CA LEU A 23 -3.73 16.51 -4.35
C LEU A 23 -2.86 17.77 -4.45
N PHE A 24 -1.62 17.63 -4.90
CA PHE A 24 -0.66 18.73 -5.01
C PHE A 24 -0.97 19.67 -6.18
N GLU A 25 -1.36 19.13 -7.34
CA GLU A 25 -1.75 19.93 -8.50
C GLU A 25 -2.97 20.82 -8.22
N ASN A 26 -3.99 20.28 -7.55
CA ASN A 26 -5.18 21.05 -7.20
C ASN A 26 -4.92 22.09 -6.09
N ALA A 27 -3.95 21.82 -5.20
CA ALA A 27 -3.45 22.81 -4.25
C ALA A 27 -2.71 23.97 -4.94
N GLY A 28 -2.19 23.74 -6.16
CA GLY A 28 -1.56 24.76 -7.00
C GLY A 28 -0.04 24.60 -7.14
N ALA A 29 0.52 23.45 -6.75
CA ALA A 29 1.89 23.05 -7.07
C ALA A 29 1.94 22.30 -8.41
N GLU A 30 3.13 22.09 -8.96
CA GLU A 30 3.37 21.07 -9.99
C GLU A 30 3.87 19.80 -9.32
N ALA A 31 3.43 18.64 -9.77
CA ALA A 31 3.77 17.36 -9.13
C ALA A 31 4.69 16.53 -10.04
N TYR A 32 5.91 16.28 -9.59
CA TYR A 32 6.79 15.29 -10.18
C TYR A 32 6.49 13.92 -9.56
N VAL A 33 6.06 12.97 -10.39
CA VAL A 33 5.84 11.58 -9.99
C VAL A 33 7.08 10.77 -10.37
N PRO A 34 7.85 10.25 -9.40
CA PRO A 34 8.97 9.37 -9.69
C PRO A 34 8.53 8.16 -10.51
N GLY A 35 9.45 7.60 -11.30
CA GLY A 35 9.20 6.40 -12.08
C GLY A 35 8.78 5.20 -11.22
N LYS A 36 8.29 4.13 -11.87
CA LYS A 36 8.02 2.87 -11.18
C LYS A 36 9.31 2.36 -10.53
N ASN A 37 9.19 1.91 -9.28
CA ASN A 37 10.29 1.32 -8.52
C ASN A 37 10.92 0.15 -9.29
N ASN A 38 12.25 0.07 -9.28
CA ASN A 38 13.02 -0.88 -10.07
C ASN A 38 14.37 -1.17 -9.41
N ALA A 39 15.05 -2.23 -9.89
CA ALA A 39 16.32 -2.70 -9.32
C ALA A 39 17.42 -1.62 -9.31
N ARG A 40 17.54 -0.84 -10.39
CA ARG A 40 18.51 0.26 -10.49
C ARG A 40 18.24 1.36 -9.45
N GLY A 41 16.96 1.71 -9.24
CA GLY A 41 16.55 2.62 -8.18
C GLY A 41 16.95 2.08 -6.81
N LEU A 42 16.63 0.82 -6.53
CA LEU A 42 16.99 0.19 -5.26
C LEU A 42 18.52 0.16 -5.02
N GLU A 43 19.31 -0.18 -6.03
CA GLU A 43 20.79 -0.12 -5.96
C GLU A 43 21.30 1.29 -5.61
N CYS A 44 20.66 2.33 -6.16
CA CYS A 44 20.97 3.71 -5.79
C CYS A 44 20.65 3.96 -4.32
N GLY A 45 19.44 3.58 -3.88
CA GLY A 45 18.99 3.76 -2.51
C GLY A 45 19.86 3.04 -1.47
N LEU A 46 20.36 1.84 -1.81
CA LEU A 46 21.24 1.05 -0.94
C LEU A 46 22.55 1.76 -0.63
N LYS A 47 23.14 2.47 -1.61
CA LYS A 47 24.43 3.16 -1.43
C LYS A 47 24.39 4.25 -0.35
N PHE A 48 23.22 4.85 -0.14
CA PHE A 48 23.05 6.01 0.74
C PHE A 48 22.22 5.72 1.98
N SER A 49 21.66 4.51 2.10
CA SER A 49 20.83 4.13 3.23
C SER A 49 21.65 3.39 4.30
N PRO A 50 21.32 3.58 5.58
CA PRO A 50 21.85 2.71 6.63
C PRO A 50 21.49 1.24 6.36
N GLU A 51 22.44 0.33 6.54
CA GLU A 51 22.27 -1.10 6.23
C GLU A 51 20.99 -1.71 6.82
N TRP A 52 20.77 -1.49 8.12
CA TRP A 52 19.67 -2.08 8.87
C TRP A 52 18.33 -1.35 8.72
N ILE A 53 18.25 -0.28 7.93
CA ILE A 53 16.98 0.43 7.70
C ILE A 53 16.06 -0.41 6.80
N CYS A 54 14.76 -0.31 7.03
CA CYS A 54 13.80 -1.14 6.31
C CYS A 54 13.69 -0.75 4.83
N LEU A 55 13.39 -1.75 4.00
CA LEU A 55 13.33 -1.66 2.54
C LEU A 55 12.56 -0.44 1.99
N PRO A 56 11.40 -0.03 2.55
CA PRO A 56 10.69 1.17 2.08
C PRO A 56 11.55 2.45 2.13
N PHE A 57 12.43 2.60 3.11
CA PHE A 57 13.34 3.75 3.19
C PHE A 57 14.30 3.77 1.99
N LYS A 58 14.90 2.61 1.70
CA LYS A 58 15.86 2.41 0.61
C LYS A 58 15.21 2.72 -0.74
N ILE A 59 13.95 2.33 -0.93
CA ILE A 59 13.20 2.62 -2.15
C ILE A 59 12.84 4.11 -2.24
N THR A 60 12.29 4.68 -1.18
CA THR A 60 11.82 6.08 -1.22
C THR A 60 12.96 7.09 -1.35
N ILE A 61 14.12 6.85 -0.75
CA ILE A 61 15.28 7.74 -0.96
C ILE A 61 15.77 7.71 -2.41
N ALA A 62 15.66 6.56 -3.10
CA ALA A 62 15.99 6.48 -4.53
C ALA A 62 15.01 7.29 -5.39
N ASN A 63 13.71 7.25 -5.07
CA ASN A 63 12.71 8.11 -5.72
C ASN A 63 13.02 9.61 -5.53
N PHE A 64 13.56 9.97 -4.36
CA PHE A 64 13.91 11.35 -4.05
C PHE A 64 15.15 11.78 -4.82
N ILE A 65 16.19 10.96 -4.90
CA ILE A 65 17.37 11.22 -5.74
C ILE A 65 16.95 11.40 -7.21
N GLU A 66 16.11 10.52 -7.75
CA GLU A 66 15.57 10.65 -9.10
C GLU A 66 14.85 12.00 -9.32
N ALA A 67 14.00 12.40 -8.36
CA ALA A 67 13.29 13.66 -8.43
C ALA A 67 14.22 14.88 -8.36
N LEU A 68 15.21 14.86 -7.47
CA LEU A 68 16.18 15.94 -7.30
C LEU A 68 17.07 16.11 -8.52
N ASP A 69 17.48 15.01 -9.17
CA ASP A 69 18.21 15.02 -10.44
C ASP A 69 17.40 15.65 -11.59
N LYS A 70 16.07 15.70 -11.45
CA LYS A 70 15.16 16.40 -12.38
C LYS A 70 14.87 17.85 -11.99
N GLY A 71 15.55 18.38 -10.96
CA GLY A 71 15.44 19.76 -10.53
C GLY A 71 14.29 20.03 -9.54
N VAL A 72 13.69 18.99 -8.96
CA VAL A 72 12.78 19.16 -7.82
C VAL A 72 13.57 19.71 -6.64
N LYS A 73 12.96 20.59 -5.83
CA LYS A 73 13.56 21.13 -4.60
C LYS A 73 12.77 20.82 -3.34
N THR A 74 11.48 20.53 -3.49
CA THR A 74 10.59 20.27 -2.36
C THR A 74 10.04 18.86 -2.46
N ILE A 75 10.18 18.08 -1.40
CA ILE A 75 9.65 16.72 -1.30
C ILE A 75 8.62 16.68 -0.20
N VAL A 76 7.47 16.06 -0.46
CA VAL A 76 6.45 15.80 0.56
C VAL A 76 6.58 14.35 1.01
N MET A 77 6.85 14.14 2.30
CA MET A 77 7.01 12.83 2.88
C MET A 77 6.04 12.65 4.04
N ALA A 78 5.25 11.58 4.00
CA ALA A 78 4.42 11.21 5.14
C ALA A 78 5.29 10.68 6.28
N SER A 79 4.85 10.91 7.51
CA SER A 79 5.55 10.45 8.72
C SER A 79 4.55 10.02 9.80
N ASP A 80 4.99 9.12 10.67
CA ASP A 80 4.20 8.63 11.81
C ASP A 80 4.65 9.26 13.13
N CYS A 81 3.73 9.37 14.07
CA CYS A 81 4.04 9.66 15.48
C CYS A 81 4.19 8.39 16.32
N GLY A 82 3.93 7.21 15.75
CA GLY A 82 4.09 5.91 16.38
C GLY A 82 5.56 5.50 16.59
N PRO A 83 5.80 4.40 17.32
CA PRO A 83 7.15 3.92 17.68
C PRO A 83 7.95 3.32 16.50
N CYS A 84 7.38 3.33 15.29
CA CYS A 84 8.01 2.82 14.09
C CYS A 84 9.09 3.79 13.57
N ARG A 85 10.14 3.26 12.94
CA ARG A 85 11.20 4.06 12.28
C ARG A 85 10.66 5.01 11.21
N PHE A 86 9.48 4.75 10.65
CA PHE A 86 8.81 5.62 9.68
C PHE A 86 8.68 7.07 10.18
N GLY A 87 8.51 7.27 11.49
CA GLY A 87 8.46 8.59 12.11
C GLY A 87 9.73 9.45 11.93
N PHE A 88 10.87 8.82 11.64
CA PHE A 88 12.15 9.50 11.45
C PHE A 88 12.62 9.54 10.00
N TYR A 89 11.85 8.95 9.06
CA TYR A 89 12.27 8.85 7.65
C TYR A 89 12.61 10.22 7.07
N HIS A 90 11.70 11.19 7.20
CA HIS A 90 11.86 12.51 6.60
C HIS A 90 13.15 13.21 7.07
N ALA A 91 13.45 13.16 8.37
CA ALA A 91 14.63 13.84 8.94
C ALA A 91 15.95 13.17 8.49
N VAL A 92 15.99 11.83 8.50
CA VAL A 92 17.18 11.07 8.09
C VAL A 92 17.40 11.21 6.59
N GLN A 93 16.34 11.13 5.77
CA GLN A 93 16.41 11.31 4.33
C GLN A 93 16.87 12.72 3.97
N GLU A 94 16.32 13.75 4.61
CA GLU A 94 16.72 15.15 4.36
C GLU A 94 18.20 15.35 4.67
N LYS A 95 18.68 14.80 5.79
CA LYS A 95 20.11 14.87 6.14
C LYS A 95 20.98 14.19 5.08
N ILE A 96 20.66 12.96 4.69
CA ILE A 96 21.43 12.22 3.68
C ILE A 96 21.48 12.99 2.36
N LEU A 97 20.34 13.51 1.90
CA LEU A 97 20.27 14.22 0.63
C LEU A 97 21.05 15.55 0.66
N LYS A 98 21.04 16.27 1.79
CA LYS A 98 21.87 17.47 1.96
C LYS A 98 23.36 17.14 2.02
N ASP A 99 23.73 16.04 2.69
CA ASP A 99 25.12 15.56 2.74
C ASP A 99 25.63 15.13 1.34
N LEU A 100 24.73 14.73 0.43
CA LEU A 100 25.02 14.47 -0.99
C LEU A 100 25.12 15.76 -1.85
N GLY A 101 24.87 16.93 -1.27
CA GLY A 101 24.96 18.23 -1.95
C GLY A 101 23.65 18.69 -2.62
N TYR A 102 22.52 18.03 -2.38
CA TYR A 102 21.24 18.49 -2.88
C TYR A 102 20.66 19.64 -2.04
N ASP A 103 20.15 20.67 -2.71
CA ASP A 103 19.31 21.72 -2.14
C ASP A 103 17.86 21.23 -2.05
N VAL A 104 17.55 20.49 -0.98
CA VAL A 104 16.24 19.88 -0.74
C VAL A 104 15.59 20.38 0.54
N GLU A 105 14.29 20.63 0.45
CA GLU A 105 13.39 20.84 1.58
C GLU A 105 12.39 19.66 1.65
N ILE A 106 12.46 18.87 2.72
CA ILE A 106 11.45 17.82 2.95
C ILE A 106 10.35 18.37 3.86
N LYS A 107 9.16 18.50 3.29
CA LYS A 107 7.94 18.84 4.04
C LYS A 107 7.31 17.57 4.59
N CYS A 108 7.20 17.50 5.91
CA CYS A 108 6.59 16.39 6.61
C CYS A 108 5.06 16.52 6.61
N LEU A 109 4.36 15.44 6.26
CA LEU A 109 2.92 15.26 6.50
C LEU A 109 2.77 14.27 7.66
N LEU A 110 2.57 14.76 8.89
CA LEU A 110 2.39 13.86 10.02
C LEU A 110 1.00 13.25 9.97
N GLN A 111 0.90 11.99 10.39
CA GLN A 111 -0.39 11.30 10.49
C GLN A 111 -1.36 11.99 11.44
N ALA A 112 -0.85 12.55 12.55
CA ALA A 112 -1.64 13.32 13.50
C ALA A 112 -2.26 14.57 12.84
N ASP A 113 -1.62 15.11 11.81
CA ASP A 113 -2.07 16.31 11.12
C ASP A 113 -3.41 16.09 10.42
N LEU A 114 -3.79 14.85 10.07
CA LEU A 114 -5.07 14.55 9.42
C LEU A 114 -6.29 14.83 10.34
N LEU A 115 -6.05 14.93 11.65
CA LEU A 115 -7.05 15.33 12.64
C LEU A 115 -6.96 16.82 12.98
N THR A 116 -5.84 17.46 12.66
CA THR A 116 -5.67 18.91 12.74
C THR A 116 -5.92 19.54 11.36
N PHE A 117 -5.87 20.87 11.26
CA PHE A 117 -5.89 21.55 9.95
C PHE A 117 -4.48 21.76 9.39
N GLU A 118 -3.44 21.18 10.00
CA GLU A 118 -2.03 21.41 9.63
C GLU A 118 -1.68 20.83 8.25
N TRP A 119 -2.42 19.83 7.78
CA TRP A 119 -2.31 19.39 6.38
C TRP A 119 -2.69 20.50 5.38
N ALA A 120 -3.56 21.45 5.76
CA ALA A 120 -3.87 22.60 4.93
C ALA A 120 -2.70 23.60 4.91
N ASP A 121 -1.99 23.75 6.02
CA ASP A 121 -0.78 24.58 6.11
C ASP A 121 0.36 23.97 5.28
N LEU A 122 0.50 22.64 5.31
CA LEU A 122 1.40 21.93 4.40
C LEU A 122 1.04 22.23 2.93
N LEU A 123 -0.22 22.05 2.54
CA LEU A 123 -0.68 22.34 1.18
C LEU A 123 -0.50 23.81 0.80
N GLN A 124 -0.58 24.73 1.76
CA GLN A 124 -0.28 26.14 1.53
C GLN A 124 1.24 26.38 1.38
N SER A 125 2.07 25.71 2.18
CA SER A 125 3.53 25.88 2.18
C SER A 125 4.20 25.41 0.90
N ILE A 126 3.61 24.41 0.23
CA ILE A 126 4.11 23.91 -1.05
C ILE A 126 3.70 24.78 -2.23
N ARG A 127 2.89 25.83 -2.01
CA ARG A 127 2.49 26.76 -3.07
C ARG A 127 3.57 27.80 -3.29
N GLY A 128 3.72 28.23 -4.54
CA GLY A 128 4.53 29.39 -4.90
C GLY A 128 3.90 30.73 -4.55
N THR A 129 2.77 30.76 -3.83
CA THR A 129 1.98 31.98 -3.58
C THR A 129 1.53 32.10 -2.13
N ARG A 130 1.39 33.35 -1.67
CA ARG A 130 0.96 33.70 -0.30
C ARG A 130 -0.56 33.76 -0.12
N LEU A 131 -1.33 33.72 -1.22
CA LEU A 131 -2.80 33.73 -1.13
C LEU A 131 -3.29 32.46 -0.44
N PRO A 132 -4.12 32.53 0.61
CA PRO A 132 -4.58 31.34 1.32
C PRO A 132 -5.54 30.49 0.48
N LEU A 133 -5.53 29.18 0.67
CA LEU A 133 -6.55 28.29 0.11
C LEU A 133 -7.88 28.52 0.83
N SER A 134 -8.92 28.85 0.07
CA SER A 134 -10.29 28.90 0.60
C SER A 134 -10.70 27.55 1.17
N ARG A 135 -11.44 27.55 2.30
CA ARG A 135 -11.98 26.33 2.93
C ARG A 135 -12.80 25.48 1.96
N PHE A 136 -13.58 26.11 1.08
CA PHE A 136 -14.33 25.40 0.05
C PHE A 136 -13.42 24.66 -0.93
N LYS A 137 -12.30 25.29 -1.33
CA LYS A 137 -11.31 24.67 -2.21
C LYS A 137 -10.60 23.52 -1.50
N LEU A 138 -10.24 23.67 -0.23
CA LEU A 138 -9.65 22.59 0.57
C LEU A 138 -10.57 21.37 0.68
N LEU A 139 -11.86 21.58 0.99
CA LEU A 139 -12.85 20.50 1.04
C LEU A 139 -13.02 19.82 -0.32
N TRP A 140 -13.01 20.59 -1.41
CA TRP A 140 -13.07 20.07 -2.76
C TRP A 140 -11.84 19.22 -3.10
N ILE A 141 -10.62 19.71 -2.80
CA ILE A 141 -9.35 18.98 -2.98
C ILE A 141 -9.38 17.66 -2.20
N ALA A 142 -9.71 17.72 -0.90
CA ALA A 142 -9.78 16.54 -0.05
C ALA A 142 -10.80 15.53 -0.60
N ARG A 143 -11.97 15.99 -1.04
CA ARG A 143 -12.99 15.13 -1.63
C ARG A 143 -12.53 14.47 -2.93
N ILE A 144 -11.82 15.19 -3.82
CA ILE A 144 -11.22 14.61 -5.03
C ILE A 144 -10.19 13.53 -4.65
N PHE A 145 -9.30 13.83 -3.70
CA PHE A 145 -8.28 12.90 -3.20
C PHE A 145 -8.90 11.61 -2.67
N PHE A 146 -9.88 11.70 -1.76
CA PHE A 146 -10.59 10.54 -1.22
C PHE A 146 -11.33 9.73 -2.29
N MET A 147 -11.98 10.39 -3.26
CA MET A 147 -12.65 9.71 -4.36
C MET A 147 -11.66 8.94 -5.23
N LYS A 148 -10.50 9.51 -5.55
CA LYS A 148 -9.45 8.81 -6.33
C LYS A 148 -8.93 7.59 -5.57
N LEU A 149 -8.61 7.71 -4.28
CA LEU A 149 -8.19 6.57 -3.45
C LEU A 149 -9.24 5.45 -3.42
N GLN A 150 -10.53 5.79 -3.30
CA GLN A 150 -11.60 4.81 -3.32
C GLN A 150 -11.71 4.08 -4.66
N LEU A 151 -11.51 4.79 -5.79
CA LEU A 151 -11.54 4.19 -7.12
C LEU A 151 -10.32 3.30 -7.39
N ILE A 152 -9.14 3.70 -6.91
CA ILE A 152 -7.91 2.89 -6.97
C ILE A 152 -8.12 1.59 -6.19
N GLN A 153 -8.61 1.68 -4.95
CA GLN A 153 -8.96 0.49 -4.16
C GLN A 153 -9.96 -0.42 -4.88
N LEU A 154 -10.99 0.16 -5.52
CA LEU A 154 -11.95 -0.62 -6.30
C LEU A 154 -11.29 -1.36 -7.47
N ALA A 155 -10.42 -0.67 -8.23
CA ALA A 155 -9.71 -1.27 -9.35
C ALA A 155 -8.79 -2.42 -8.87
N GLU A 156 -8.04 -2.21 -7.79
CA GLU A 156 -7.18 -3.24 -7.20
C GLU A 156 -7.97 -4.43 -6.64
N LYS A 157 -9.16 -4.18 -6.08
CA LYS A 157 -10.07 -5.25 -5.63
C LYS A 157 -10.57 -6.08 -6.80
N LEU A 158 -10.96 -5.43 -7.91
CA LEU A 158 -11.43 -6.14 -9.11
C LEU A 158 -10.29 -6.88 -9.82
N GLU A 159 -9.07 -6.34 -9.78
CA GLU A 159 -7.88 -7.04 -10.26
C GLU A 159 -7.68 -8.37 -9.51
N GLY A 160 -7.68 -8.34 -8.18
CA GLY A 160 -7.54 -9.55 -7.36
C GLY A 160 -8.64 -10.58 -7.57
N LYS A 161 -9.85 -10.13 -7.90
CA LYS A 161 -11.00 -10.99 -8.24
C LYS A 161 -10.97 -11.55 -9.65
N THR A 162 -10.35 -10.84 -10.59
CA THR A 162 -10.42 -11.17 -12.01
C THR A 162 -9.25 -12.05 -12.44
N ARG A 163 -8.04 -11.75 -11.94
CA ARG A 163 -6.79 -12.42 -12.31
C ARG A 163 -6.82 -13.96 -12.26
N PRO A 164 -7.39 -14.64 -11.24
CA PRO A 164 -7.39 -16.11 -11.21
C PRO A 164 -8.21 -16.78 -12.31
N TYR A 165 -9.14 -16.03 -12.92
CA TYR A 165 -10.00 -16.48 -14.02
C TYR A 165 -9.45 -16.07 -15.38
N GLU A 166 -8.42 -15.24 -15.47
CA GLU A 166 -7.87 -14.73 -16.72
C GLU A 166 -7.44 -15.86 -17.67
N VAL A 167 -7.97 -15.85 -18.90
CA VAL A 167 -7.56 -16.80 -19.95
C VAL A 167 -6.24 -16.37 -20.60
N ARG A 168 -6.16 -15.10 -21.04
CA ARG A 168 -4.97 -14.52 -21.67
C ARG A 168 -4.15 -13.74 -20.64
N ARG A 169 -3.01 -14.29 -20.22
CA ARG A 169 -2.13 -13.67 -19.21
C ARG A 169 -1.83 -12.20 -19.52
N GLY A 170 -2.09 -11.34 -18.54
CA GLY A 170 -1.77 -9.91 -18.59
C GLY A 170 -2.90 -8.98 -19.06
N GLU A 171 -4.06 -9.48 -19.48
CA GLU A 171 -5.25 -8.66 -19.78
C GLU A 171 -5.77 -7.89 -18.56
N THR A 172 -5.79 -8.52 -17.40
CA THR A 172 -6.17 -7.97 -16.10
C THR A 172 -5.20 -6.86 -15.70
N THR A 173 -3.91 -7.03 -15.99
CA THR A 173 -2.90 -5.97 -15.78
C THR A 173 -3.18 -4.78 -16.70
N LYS A 174 -3.44 -5.02 -17.99
CA LYS A 174 -3.80 -3.96 -18.94
C LYS A 174 -5.10 -3.23 -18.52
N ALA A 175 -6.10 -3.97 -18.02
CA ALA A 175 -7.35 -3.40 -17.51
C ALA A 175 -7.09 -2.49 -16.29
N LEU A 176 -6.25 -2.91 -15.35
CA LEU A 176 -5.83 -2.08 -14.21
C LEU A 176 -5.13 -0.80 -14.69
N GLU A 177 -4.15 -0.91 -15.59
CA GLU A 177 -3.41 0.24 -16.11
C GLU A 177 -4.32 1.26 -16.80
N ARG A 178 -5.31 0.79 -17.58
CA ARG A 178 -6.35 1.66 -18.17
C ARG A 178 -7.18 2.35 -17.09
N CYS A 179 -7.57 1.64 -16.04
CA CYS A 179 -8.31 2.22 -14.93
C CYS A 179 -7.51 3.32 -14.22
N LEU A 180 -6.21 3.09 -13.96
CA LEU A 180 -5.35 4.09 -13.32
C LEU A 180 -5.17 5.33 -14.19
N LYS A 181 -5.04 5.17 -15.52
CA LYS A 181 -5.00 6.29 -16.46
C LYS A 181 -6.30 7.10 -16.43
N MET A 182 -7.46 6.45 -16.48
CA MET A 182 -8.76 7.13 -16.37
C MET A 182 -8.91 7.89 -15.03
N ILE A 183 -8.42 7.30 -13.92
CA ILE A 183 -8.44 7.93 -12.60
C ILE A 183 -7.51 9.15 -12.57
N ASP A 184 -6.32 9.09 -13.16
CA ASP A 184 -5.38 10.21 -13.25
C ASP A 184 -6.00 11.39 -14.01
N GLU A 185 -6.53 11.13 -15.21
CA GLU A 185 -7.10 12.14 -16.12
C GLU A 185 -8.39 12.81 -15.57
N ALA A 186 -9.12 12.15 -14.67
CA ALA A 186 -10.34 12.71 -14.10
C ALA A 186 -10.06 13.83 -13.07
N GLY A 187 -10.47 15.05 -13.41
CA GLY A 187 -10.26 16.25 -12.57
C GLY A 187 -11.47 16.72 -11.76
N THR A 188 -12.68 16.20 -12.03
CA THR A 188 -13.93 16.69 -11.41
C THR A 188 -14.70 15.60 -10.66
N HIS A 189 -15.54 16.01 -9.70
CA HIS A 189 -16.43 15.10 -8.97
C HIS A 189 -17.40 14.34 -9.88
N GLN A 190 -17.85 14.95 -10.98
CA GLN A 190 -18.79 14.29 -11.89
C GLN A 190 -18.08 13.19 -12.70
N GLN A 191 -16.88 13.48 -13.22
CA GLN A 191 -16.06 12.49 -13.92
C GLN A 191 -15.75 11.30 -13.00
N LEU A 192 -15.27 11.56 -11.78
CA LEU A 192 -14.91 10.49 -10.82
C LEU A 192 -16.11 9.62 -10.41
N ARG A 193 -17.33 10.19 -10.30
CA ARG A 193 -18.54 9.39 -10.02
C ARG A 193 -18.85 8.40 -11.15
N GLY A 194 -18.66 8.81 -12.40
CA GLY A 194 -18.87 7.95 -13.57
C GLY A 194 -17.87 6.81 -13.67
N LEU A 195 -16.63 7.00 -13.19
CA LEU A 195 -15.56 5.99 -13.29
C LEU A 195 -15.87 4.68 -12.58
N LYS A 196 -16.71 4.68 -11.53
CA LYS A 196 -17.06 3.43 -10.81
C LYS A 196 -17.69 2.39 -11.74
N HIS A 197 -18.51 2.82 -12.70
CA HIS A 197 -19.11 1.92 -13.68
C HIS A 197 -18.08 1.46 -14.70
N LEU A 198 -17.33 2.42 -15.27
CA LEU A 198 -16.29 2.17 -16.28
C LEU A 198 -15.21 1.20 -15.78
N ILE A 199 -14.77 1.34 -14.53
CA ILE A 199 -13.82 0.41 -13.90
C ILE A 199 -14.40 -1.02 -13.88
N LYS A 200 -15.66 -1.19 -13.51
CA LYS A 200 -16.31 -2.52 -13.52
C LYS A 200 -16.40 -3.09 -14.94
N GLU A 201 -16.71 -2.24 -15.93
CA GLU A 201 -16.76 -2.64 -17.33
C GLU A 201 -15.40 -3.07 -17.86
N GLU A 202 -14.31 -2.37 -17.55
CA GLU A 202 -12.95 -2.77 -17.96
C GLU A 202 -12.61 -4.18 -17.47
N PHE A 203 -12.92 -4.51 -16.21
CA PHE A 203 -12.71 -5.87 -15.68
C PHE A 203 -13.77 -6.90 -16.15
N ALA A 204 -14.92 -6.45 -16.65
CA ALA A 204 -15.91 -7.33 -17.27
C ALA A 204 -15.49 -7.76 -18.69
N LYS A 205 -14.72 -6.92 -19.40
CA LYS A 205 -14.18 -7.21 -20.74
C LYS A 205 -13.07 -8.27 -20.76
N VAL A 206 -12.41 -8.51 -19.62
CA VAL A 206 -11.37 -9.54 -19.50
C VAL A 206 -12.01 -10.91 -19.69
N GLU A 207 -11.44 -11.72 -20.59
CA GLU A 207 -11.92 -13.07 -20.86
C GLU A 207 -11.64 -13.99 -19.68
N LYS A 208 -12.68 -14.70 -19.20
CA LYS A 208 -12.64 -15.49 -17.97
C LYS A 208 -12.90 -16.96 -18.25
N ALA A 209 -12.04 -17.82 -17.72
CA ALA A 209 -12.23 -19.25 -17.70
C ALA A 209 -13.50 -19.63 -16.90
N GLY A 210 -14.12 -20.75 -17.27
CA GLY A 210 -15.36 -21.24 -16.68
C GLY A 210 -15.27 -21.56 -15.17
N ARG A 211 -16.43 -21.75 -14.54
CA ARG A 211 -16.61 -21.93 -13.09
C ARG A 211 -16.06 -23.25 -12.50
N GLU A 212 -15.47 -24.13 -13.31
CA GLU A 212 -15.01 -25.46 -12.89
C GLU A 212 -13.68 -25.47 -12.13
N LYS A 213 -12.96 -24.33 -12.10
CA LYS A 213 -11.67 -24.22 -11.42
C LYS A 213 -11.84 -24.00 -9.91
N ILE A 214 -11.15 -24.79 -9.09
CA ILE A 214 -11.07 -24.55 -7.64
C ILE A 214 -10.28 -23.24 -7.42
N ILE A 215 -10.98 -22.20 -6.98
CA ILE A 215 -10.37 -20.90 -6.67
C ILE A 215 -10.08 -20.82 -5.17
N LEU A 216 -8.83 -20.49 -4.85
CA LEU A 216 -8.41 -20.20 -3.48
C LEU A 216 -8.65 -18.73 -3.18
N LYS A 217 -9.24 -18.41 -2.04
CA LYS A 217 -9.37 -17.05 -1.53
C LYS A 217 -8.26 -16.81 -0.53
N VAL A 218 -7.33 -15.94 -0.88
CA VAL A 218 -6.19 -15.60 -0.01
C VAL A 218 -6.21 -14.13 0.33
N VAL A 219 -5.82 -13.82 1.56
CA VAL A 219 -5.59 -12.43 1.97
C VAL A 219 -4.12 -12.10 1.79
N LEU A 220 -3.84 -10.91 1.24
CA LEU A 220 -2.50 -10.33 1.19
C LEU A 220 -2.49 -9.08 2.07
N THR A 221 -1.67 -9.09 3.12
CA THR A 221 -1.56 -7.99 4.09
C THR A 221 -0.14 -7.87 4.66
N GLY A 222 0.08 -6.88 5.52
CA GLY A 222 1.33 -6.65 6.22
C GLY A 222 1.70 -5.17 6.26
N GLU A 223 3.00 -4.89 6.20
CA GLU A 223 3.50 -3.52 6.20
C GLU A 223 2.99 -2.76 4.98
N ILE A 224 2.46 -1.55 5.19
CA ILE A 224 1.68 -0.83 4.17
C ILE A 224 2.46 -0.57 2.88
N PHE A 225 3.72 -0.18 2.94
CA PHE A 225 4.49 0.11 1.74
C PHE A 225 4.76 -1.19 0.97
N VAL A 226 5.25 -2.23 1.65
CA VAL A 226 5.55 -3.53 1.01
C VAL A 226 4.28 -4.21 0.49
N ALA A 227 3.15 -4.10 1.18
CA ALA A 227 1.89 -4.69 0.74
C ALA A 227 1.34 -4.02 -0.54
N LEU A 228 1.53 -2.71 -0.69
CA LEU A 228 0.98 -1.93 -1.81
C LEU A 228 1.93 -1.80 -3.00
N ASP A 229 3.24 -1.83 -2.79
CA ASP A 229 4.23 -1.66 -3.84
C ASP A 229 4.63 -3.01 -4.46
N CYS A 230 4.37 -3.15 -5.77
CA CYS A 230 4.63 -4.40 -6.49
C CYS A 230 6.11 -4.71 -6.65
N PHE A 231 6.99 -3.71 -6.70
CA PHE A 231 8.42 -3.95 -6.76
C PHE A 231 8.94 -4.43 -5.40
N ALA A 232 8.53 -3.77 -4.31
CA ALA A 232 8.97 -4.09 -2.95
C ALA A 232 8.63 -5.53 -2.53
N ASN A 233 7.46 -6.05 -2.93
CA ASN A 233 7.05 -7.43 -2.66
C ASN A 233 7.26 -8.39 -3.83
N GLN A 234 7.89 -7.95 -4.92
CA GLN A 234 8.10 -8.76 -6.12
C GLN A 234 6.79 -9.35 -6.69
N ASP A 235 5.76 -8.53 -6.83
CA ASP A 235 4.50 -8.88 -7.51
C ASP A 235 3.73 -10.06 -6.88
N VAL A 236 3.80 -10.25 -5.55
CA VAL A 236 3.12 -11.37 -4.84
C VAL A 236 1.64 -11.48 -5.20
N LYS A 237 0.92 -10.36 -5.24
CA LYS A 237 -0.51 -10.32 -5.62
C LYS A 237 -0.74 -10.91 -7.01
N LYS A 238 0.08 -10.49 -7.98
CA LYS A 238 -0.01 -10.94 -9.37
C LYS A 238 0.32 -12.42 -9.48
N LYS A 239 1.43 -12.86 -8.86
CA LYS A 239 1.89 -14.25 -8.84
C LYS A 239 0.85 -15.20 -8.23
N LEU A 240 0.28 -14.84 -7.08
CA LEU A 240 -0.82 -15.61 -6.46
C LEU A 240 -2.06 -15.68 -7.38
N GLY A 241 -2.41 -14.57 -8.04
CA GLY A 241 -3.51 -14.56 -9.01
C GLY A 241 -3.26 -15.49 -10.20
N GLU A 242 -2.04 -15.51 -10.74
CA GLU A 242 -1.65 -16.42 -11.82
C GLU A 242 -1.64 -17.90 -11.38
N LEU A 243 -1.39 -18.16 -10.09
CA LEU A 243 -1.56 -19.47 -9.44
C LEU A 243 -3.03 -19.78 -9.11
N GLY A 244 -4.00 -18.99 -9.56
CA GLY A 244 -5.43 -19.28 -9.40
C GLY A 244 -6.02 -18.88 -8.03
N CYS A 245 -5.38 -17.93 -7.34
CA CYS A 245 -5.93 -17.35 -6.12
C CYS A 245 -6.72 -16.05 -6.40
N GLU A 246 -7.93 -15.94 -5.86
CA GLU A 246 -8.58 -14.65 -5.64
C GLU A 246 -7.88 -13.96 -4.47
N VAL A 247 -7.15 -12.89 -4.76
CA VAL A 247 -6.35 -12.16 -3.76
C VAL A 247 -7.14 -10.97 -3.22
N CYS A 248 -7.50 -11.04 -1.94
CA CYS A 248 -8.10 -9.96 -1.18
C CYS A 248 -7.00 -9.15 -0.48
N MET A 249 -6.88 -7.86 -0.79
CA MET A 249 -5.97 -6.98 -0.05
C MET A 249 -6.53 -6.75 1.36
N GLY A 250 -5.75 -7.06 2.39
CA GLY A 250 -6.07 -6.74 3.79
C GLY A 250 -5.77 -5.28 4.14
N ILE A 251 -5.00 -4.57 3.31
CA ILE A 251 -4.63 -3.18 3.52
C ILE A 251 -4.80 -2.38 2.22
N SER A 252 -5.22 -1.12 2.37
CA SER A 252 -5.26 -0.15 1.28
C SER A 252 -4.95 1.25 1.83
N LEU A 253 -4.43 2.13 0.99
CA LEU A 253 -4.21 3.50 1.39
C LEU A 253 -5.54 4.21 1.70
N TYR A 254 -6.62 3.89 0.99
CA TYR A 254 -7.95 4.45 1.28
C TYR A 254 -8.42 4.13 2.70
N ASP A 255 -8.29 2.88 3.13
CA ASP A 255 -8.68 2.47 4.48
C ASP A 255 -7.77 3.08 5.55
N TRP A 256 -6.48 3.21 5.25
CA TRP A 256 -5.50 3.85 6.11
C TRP A 256 -5.83 5.33 6.31
N VAL A 257 -6.06 6.11 5.24
CA VAL A 257 -6.38 7.54 5.33
C VAL A 257 -7.70 7.76 6.08
N LYS A 258 -8.75 6.98 5.77
CA LYS A 258 -10.03 7.06 6.50
C LYS A 258 -9.86 6.79 8.00
N HIS A 259 -8.97 5.88 8.37
CA HIS A 259 -8.74 5.55 9.78
C HIS A 259 -8.06 6.68 10.52
N LYS A 260 -7.05 7.30 9.90
CA LYS A 260 -6.38 8.48 10.46
C LYS A 260 -7.30 9.69 10.53
N ALA A 261 -8.26 9.81 9.62
CA ALA A 261 -9.37 10.77 9.72
C ALA A 261 -10.49 10.36 10.72
N HIS A 262 -10.32 9.28 11.50
CA HIS A 262 -11.28 8.72 12.45
C HIS A 262 -12.68 8.35 11.90
N VAL A 263 -12.83 8.25 10.59
CA VAL A 263 -14.08 7.86 9.91
C VAL A 263 -14.11 6.37 9.53
N ASN A 264 -13.04 5.61 9.82
CA ASN A 264 -12.98 4.17 9.57
C ASN A 264 -13.27 3.35 10.84
N PHE A 265 -14.46 2.76 10.90
CA PHE A 265 -14.83 1.83 11.98
C PHE A 265 -14.21 0.44 11.82
N HIS A 266 -13.78 0.04 10.61
CA HIS A 266 -13.20 -1.28 10.39
C HIS A 266 -11.84 -1.44 11.08
N ARG A 267 -10.94 -0.45 10.98
CA ARG A 267 -9.65 -0.52 11.69
C ARG A 267 -9.80 -0.51 13.22
N LYS A 268 -10.76 0.25 13.76
CA LYS A 268 -11.11 0.20 15.19
C LYS A 268 -11.63 -1.17 15.62
N TYR A 269 -12.40 -1.83 14.75
CA TYR A 269 -12.84 -3.20 14.98
C TYR A 269 -11.66 -4.20 15.00
N LEU A 270 -10.70 -4.08 14.08
CA LEU A 270 -9.50 -4.92 14.06
C LEU A 270 -8.63 -4.71 15.32
N GLU A 271 -8.48 -3.46 15.79
CA GLU A 271 -7.82 -3.16 17.07
C GLU A 271 -8.53 -3.82 18.24
N TYR A 272 -9.86 -3.74 18.28
CA TYR A 272 -10.67 -4.42 19.28
C TYR A 272 -10.43 -5.93 19.26
N LEU A 273 -10.38 -6.56 18.08
CA LEU A 273 -10.09 -7.98 17.96
C LEU A 273 -8.73 -8.34 18.57
N SER A 274 -7.66 -7.63 18.20
CA SER A 274 -6.35 -7.91 18.79
C SER A 274 -6.32 -7.67 20.31
N LYS A 275 -6.95 -6.59 20.81
CA LYS A 275 -7.01 -6.30 22.27
C LYS A 275 -7.79 -7.34 23.06
N SER A 276 -8.90 -7.82 22.49
CA SER A 276 -9.79 -8.79 23.14
C SER A 276 -9.18 -10.19 23.21
N HIS A 277 -8.12 -10.47 22.44
CA HIS A 277 -7.39 -11.75 22.44
C HIS A 277 -6.03 -11.64 23.15
N ARG A 278 -5.90 -10.71 24.11
CA ARG A 278 -4.64 -10.50 24.86
C ARG A 278 -4.23 -11.70 25.73
N ASP A 279 -5.21 -12.51 26.15
CA ASP A 279 -5.04 -13.75 26.92
C ASP A 279 -4.27 -14.82 26.14
N ILE A 280 -4.38 -14.79 24.81
CA ILE A 280 -3.63 -15.68 23.90
C ILE A 280 -2.46 -14.98 23.20
N GLY A 281 -2.05 -13.78 23.67
CA GLY A 281 -0.89 -13.05 23.13
C GLY A 281 -1.21 -11.94 22.12
N GLY A 282 -2.48 -11.57 21.94
CA GLY A 282 -2.87 -10.39 21.17
C GLY A 282 -2.31 -9.08 21.75
N LEU A 283 -2.00 -8.12 20.88
CA LEU A 283 -1.41 -6.84 21.29
C LEU A 283 -2.44 -5.96 22.02
N GLN A 284 -2.00 -5.33 23.11
CA GLN A 284 -2.82 -4.39 23.90
C GLN A 284 -2.67 -2.93 23.43
N LEU A 285 -1.54 -2.61 22.83
CA LEU A 285 -1.12 -1.28 22.40
C LEU A 285 -0.54 -1.34 20.99
N ASP A 286 -0.63 -0.22 20.28
CA ASP A 286 0.00 -0.08 18.97
C ASP A 286 1.52 0.02 19.13
N ILE A 287 2.23 -0.92 18.52
CA ILE A 287 3.70 -1.00 18.51
C ILE A 287 4.30 -0.45 17.20
N GLY A 288 3.49 0.29 16.43
CA GLY A 288 3.86 0.88 15.15
C GLY A 288 3.71 -0.09 13.98
N GLY A 289 3.91 0.42 12.76
CA GLY A 289 3.72 -0.39 11.55
C GLY A 289 2.25 -0.79 11.37
N GLU A 290 1.98 -2.02 10.97
CA GLU A 290 0.62 -2.54 10.74
C GLU A 290 0.28 -3.74 11.64
N ALA A 291 1.20 -4.13 12.53
CA ALA A 291 1.11 -5.32 13.39
C ALA A 291 -0.23 -5.47 14.12
N PHE A 292 -0.72 -4.38 14.72
CA PHE A 292 -1.96 -4.40 15.50
C PHE A 292 -3.17 -4.78 14.62
N TRP A 293 -3.26 -4.20 13.42
CA TRP A 293 -4.33 -4.48 12.48
C TRP A 293 -4.13 -5.83 11.78
N VAL A 294 -2.89 -6.25 11.51
CA VAL A 294 -2.58 -7.57 10.94
C VAL A 294 -3.06 -8.71 11.86
N LEU A 295 -2.85 -8.60 13.17
CA LEU A 295 -3.38 -9.56 14.14
C LEU A 295 -4.92 -9.60 14.13
N GLY A 296 -5.56 -8.43 14.16
CA GLY A 296 -7.00 -8.32 14.06
C GLY A 296 -7.56 -8.93 12.77
N GLN A 297 -6.86 -8.74 11.64
CA GLN A 297 -7.23 -9.31 10.35
C GLN A 297 -7.11 -10.82 10.36
N TYR A 298 -6.04 -11.37 10.92
CA TYR A 298 -5.88 -12.82 11.01
C TYR A 298 -7.04 -13.46 11.79
N ILE A 299 -7.45 -12.85 12.91
CA ILE A 299 -8.62 -13.28 13.69
C ILE A 299 -9.91 -13.17 12.87
N ASP A 300 -10.15 -12.01 12.25
CA ASP A 300 -11.38 -11.73 11.49
C ASP A 300 -11.52 -12.70 10.30
N PHE A 301 -10.46 -12.83 9.51
CA PHE A 301 -10.49 -13.70 8.34
C PHE A 301 -10.54 -15.19 8.69
N SER A 302 -9.97 -15.59 9.84
CA SER A 302 -10.14 -16.96 10.35
C SER A 302 -11.60 -17.31 10.62
N ARG A 303 -12.46 -16.31 10.86
CA ARG A 303 -13.92 -16.48 10.98
C ARG A 303 -14.65 -16.36 9.64
N GLY A 304 -14.05 -15.66 8.67
CA GLY A 304 -14.66 -15.27 7.39
C GLY A 304 -14.52 -16.28 6.24
N GLY A 305 -13.93 -17.46 6.46
CA GLY A 305 -13.84 -18.52 5.44
C GLY A 305 -12.86 -18.23 4.30
N ILE A 306 -11.69 -17.64 4.63
CA ILE A 306 -10.56 -17.56 3.68
C ILE A 306 -9.78 -18.88 3.66
N ASP A 307 -9.14 -19.18 2.55
CA ASP A 307 -8.33 -20.40 2.40
C ASP A 307 -6.90 -20.20 2.91
N GLY A 308 -6.36 -18.98 2.91
CA GLY A 308 -5.01 -18.71 3.36
C GLY A 308 -4.68 -17.24 3.62
N PHE A 309 -3.66 -17.01 4.45
CA PHE A 309 -3.23 -15.67 4.90
C PHE A 309 -1.78 -15.41 4.50
N VAL A 310 -1.53 -14.43 3.63
CA VAL A 310 -0.20 -14.07 3.15
C VAL A 310 0.22 -12.74 3.78
N HIS A 311 1.29 -12.79 4.55
CA HIS A 311 1.83 -11.66 5.31
C HIS A 311 3.17 -11.23 4.73
N VAL A 312 3.23 -10.03 4.15
CA VAL A 312 4.43 -9.44 3.53
C VAL A 312 4.99 -8.31 4.37
N TYR A 313 6.30 -8.27 4.57
CA TYR A 313 6.92 -7.25 5.41
C TYR A 313 8.41 -7.05 5.09
N PRO A 314 9.00 -5.87 5.39
CA PRO A 314 10.45 -5.70 5.33
C PRO A 314 11.14 -6.58 6.36
N PHE A 315 12.22 -7.28 6.01
CA PHE A 315 12.90 -8.23 6.90
C PHE A 315 13.27 -7.66 8.28
N THR A 316 13.59 -6.36 8.36
CA THR A 316 13.97 -5.66 9.61
C THR A 316 12.80 -4.97 10.32
N CYS A 317 11.56 -5.18 9.89
CA CYS A 317 10.38 -4.52 10.44
C CYS A 317 9.94 -5.19 11.76
N MET A 318 10.42 -4.67 12.89
CA MET A 318 10.11 -5.19 14.23
C MET A 318 8.61 -5.41 14.48
N PRO A 319 7.67 -4.48 14.17
CA PRO A 319 6.25 -4.73 14.41
C PRO A 319 5.72 -5.97 13.69
N GLU A 320 6.08 -6.12 12.41
CA GLU A 320 5.59 -7.24 11.60
C GLU A 320 6.23 -8.58 12.02
N ILE A 321 7.49 -8.57 12.47
CA ILE A 321 8.14 -9.75 13.06
C ILE A 321 7.40 -10.19 14.34
N THR A 322 6.97 -9.24 15.16
CA THR A 322 6.15 -9.52 16.35
C THR A 322 4.81 -10.13 15.95
N ALA A 323 4.10 -9.53 14.99
CA ALA A 323 2.83 -10.08 14.48
C ALA A 323 3.01 -11.50 13.92
N LYS A 324 4.05 -11.74 13.12
CA LYS A 324 4.41 -13.07 12.60
C LYS A 324 4.57 -14.09 13.73
N SER A 325 5.29 -13.74 14.79
CA SER A 325 5.59 -14.65 15.90
C SER A 325 4.30 -15.05 16.64
N ILE A 326 3.40 -14.08 16.86
CA ILE A 326 2.10 -14.30 17.49
C ILE A 326 1.20 -15.18 16.61
N ILE A 327 1.09 -14.87 15.31
CA ILE A 327 0.28 -15.64 14.36
C ILE A 327 0.82 -17.07 14.23
N THR A 328 2.14 -17.25 14.19
CA THR A 328 2.77 -18.58 14.15
C THR A 328 2.38 -19.41 15.37
N LYS A 329 2.41 -18.81 16.56
CA LYS A 329 1.95 -19.47 17.79
C LYS A 329 0.48 -19.85 17.69
N TRP A 330 -0.40 -18.92 17.28
CA TRP A 330 -1.83 -19.20 17.15
C TRP A 330 -2.15 -20.33 16.17
N TYR A 331 -1.43 -20.39 15.04
CA TYR A 331 -1.59 -21.45 14.06
C TYR A 331 -1.10 -22.80 14.59
N ASN A 332 0.10 -22.84 15.19
CA ASN A 332 0.68 -24.08 15.71
C ASN A 332 -0.10 -24.66 16.91
N ASP A 333 -0.67 -23.79 17.74
CA ASP A 333 -1.49 -24.18 18.89
C ASP A 333 -2.93 -24.57 18.48
N GLY A 334 -3.28 -24.50 17.19
CA GLY A 334 -4.61 -24.83 16.68
C GLY A 334 -5.70 -23.84 17.09
N ILE A 335 -5.34 -22.61 17.48
CA ILE A 335 -6.31 -21.57 17.86
C ILE A 335 -7.04 -21.04 16.62
N PHE A 336 -6.31 -20.92 15.50
CA PHE A 336 -6.85 -20.52 14.21
C PHE A 336 -6.31 -21.43 13.10
N ASP A 337 -7.20 -21.87 12.20
CA ASP A 337 -6.89 -22.90 11.21
C ASP A 337 -6.43 -22.37 9.84
N VAL A 338 -6.39 -21.06 9.65
CA VAL A 338 -5.99 -20.46 8.37
C VAL A 338 -4.48 -20.55 8.23
N PRO A 339 -3.93 -21.26 7.22
CA PRO A 339 -2.48 -21.36 7.06
C PRO A 339 -1.85 -19.98 6.78
N PRO A 340 -0.86 -19.54 7.56
CA PRO A 340 -0.13 -18.31 7.27
C PRO A 340 1.09 -18.59 6.36
N LEU A 341 1.34 -17.68 5.43
CA LEU A 341 2.59 -17.60 4.66
C LEU A 341 3.27 -16.26 4.94
N PHE A 342 4.44 -16.32 5.58
CA PHE A 342 5.24 -15.14 5.92
C PHE A 342 6.34 -14.89 4.89
N LEU A 343 6.33 -13.71 4.26
CA LEU A 343 7.30 -13.31 3.25
C LEU A 343 8.02 -12.03 3.71
N GLY A 344 9.25 -12.22 4.20
CA GLY A 344 10.17 -11.11 4.49
C GLY A 344 10.91 -10.67 3.23
N PHE A 345 10.95 -9.36 2.98
CA PHE A 345 11.63 -8.76 1.84
C PHE A 345 12.78 -7.85 2.27
N ASP A 346 13.90 -7.98 1.58
CA ASP A 346 15.10 -7.15 1.67
C ASP A 346 15.67 -6.92 0.27
N GLU A 347 16.81 -6.25 0.18
CA GLU A 347 17.53 -6.02 -1.07
C GLU A 347 18.11 -7.25 -1.77
N HIS A 348 18.18 -8.40 -1.09
CA HIS A 348 18.79 -9.62 -1.60
C HIS A 348 17.74 -10.70 -1.92
N ALA A 349 16.46 -10.42 -1.71
CA ALA A 349 15.38 -11.37 -1.96
C ALA A 349 15.39 -11.84 -3.43
N GLY A 350 15.70 -13.13 -3.65
CA GLY A 350 15.72 -13.74 -4.98
C GLY A 350 14.32 -14.17 -5.45
N GLU A 351 13.97 -13.84 -6.70
CA GLU A 351 12.65 -14.11 -7.27
C GLU A 351 12.32 -15.60 -7.42
N ALA A 352 13.31 -16.44 -7.76
CA ALA A 352 13.10 -17.87 -7.96
C ALA A 352 12.64 -18.58 -6.66
N GLY A 353 13.24 -18.23 -5.52
CA GLY A 353 12.86 -18.78 -4.22
C GLY A 353 11.45 -18.37 -3.79
N LEU A 354 11.00 -17.17 -4.19
CA LEU A 354 9.64 -16.72 -3.92
C LEU A 354 8.60 -17.56 -4.68
N MET A 355 8.80 -17.79 -5.98
CA MET A 355 7.84 -18.55 -6.80
C MET A 355 7.61 -19.95 -6.28
N THR A 356 8.67 -20.71 -5.97
CA THR A 356 8.54 -22.07 -5.43
C THR A 356 7.77 -22.09 -4.10
N ARG A 357 7.97 -21.08 -3.24
CA ARG A 357 7.24 -20.97 -1.98
C ARG A 357 5.75 -20.68 -2.20
N LEU A 358 5.42 -19.81 -3.17
CA LEU A 358 4.02 -19.53 -3.53
C LEU A 358 3.35 -20.77 -4.13
N GLU A 359 4.02 -21.49 -5.03
CA GLU A 359 3.51 -22.74 -5.61
C GLU A 359 3.20 -23.78 -4.54
N ALA A 360 4.19 -24.10 -3.70
CA ALA A 360 4.03 -25.06 -2.60
C ALA A 360 2.90 -24.67 -1.64
N TYR A 361 2.80 -23.37 -1.32
CA TYR A 361 1.72 -22.85 -0.49
C TYR A 361 0.35 -23.04 -1.16
N THR A 362 0.20 -22.69 -2.44
CA THR A 362 -1.07 -22.86 -3.15
C THR A 362 -1.48 -24.32 -3.30
N ASP A 363 -0.53 -25.24 -3.46
CA ASP A 363 -0.82 -26.68 -3.53
C ASP A 363 -1.28 -27.25 -2.17
N LEU A 364 -0.68 -26.79 -1.08
CA LEU A 364 -1.15 -27.09 0.28
C LEU A 364 -2.60 -26.62 0.47
N LEU A 365 -2.90 -25.37 0.09
CA LEU A 365 -4.24 -24.81 0.21
C LEU A 365 -5.27 -25.56 -0.66
N ARG A 366 -4.92 -25.90 -1.90
CA ARG A 366 -5.78 -26.70 -2.80
C ARG A 366 -6.10 -28.07 -2.20
N THR A 367 -5.10 -28.72 -1.61
CA THR A 367 -5.29 -30.03 -0.98
C THR A 367 -6.24 -29.93 0.21
N LYS A 368 -6.06 -28.93 1.08
CA LYS A 368 -6.96 -28.67 2.22
C LYS A 368 -8.39 -28.39 1.74
N LYS A 369 -8.55 -27.56 0.71
CA LYS A 369 -9.86 -27.20 0.15
C LYS A 369 -10.57 -28.40 -0.50
N LYS A 370 -9.85 -29.26 -1.23
CA LYS A 370 -10.41 -30.48 -1.82
C LYS A 370 -10.93 -31.45 -0.75
N LYS A 371 -10.21 -31.61 0.37
CA LYS A 371 -10.66 -32.46 1.49
C LYS A 371 -11.98 -31.95 2.08
N LEU A 372 -12.06 -30.64 2.33
CA LEU A 372 -13.28 -29.99 2.82
C LEU A 372 -14.47 -30.13 1.86
N ILE A 373 -14.26 -29.97 0.55
CA ILE A 373 -15.31 -30.16 -0.47
C ILE A 373 -15.78 -31.62 -0.51
N ASN A 374 -14.86 -32.57 -0.34
CA ASN A 374 -15.14 -34.00 -0.42
C ASN A 374 -15.68 -34.60 0.90
N GLY A 375 -15.82 -33.80 1.96
CA GLY A 375 -16.40 -34.22 3.24
C GLY A 375 -15.51 -35.13 4.11
N ASN A 376 -14.18 -35.08 3.92
CA ASN A 376 -13.20 -35.83 4.71
C ASN A 376 -12.46 -34.97 5.73
#